data_AF-A0A7S2YTK6-F1
#
_entry.id   AF-A0A7S2YTK6-F1
#
_cell.length_a   1.000
_cell.length_b   1.000
_cell.length_c   1.000
_cell.angle_alpha   90.00
_cell.angle_beta   90.00
_cell.angle_gamma   90.00
#
_symmetry.space_group_name_H-M   'P 1'
#
loop_
_entity.id
_entity.type
_entity.pdbx_description
1 polymer ?
#
loop_
_entity_poly.entity_id
_entity_poly.type
_entity_poly.pdbx_seq_one_letter_code
_entity_poly.pdbx_strand_id
1 'polypeptide(L)'
;AREPILGTTVAGIPKEDIQTRLITCIGADAPGKQELHESLVLEHANLLVADSLEQTRHRGEFQKVPTTNRIVPLGQSIEDTSLHRSGMNDQRLIIVDSSGVSLQDCAIAQMVLDSL
;
A
#
# COMPACT_ATOMS: atom_id res chain seq x y z
N ALA A 1 0.60 -16.29 12.80
CA ALA A 1 0.30 -15.32 11.72
C ALA A 1 -0.05 -16.12 10.47
N ARG A 2 -0.88 -15.59 9.56
CA ARG A 2 -0.99 -16.16 8.21
C ARG A 2 0.32 -15.85 7.49
N GLU A 3 0.87 -16.83 6.76
CA GLU A 3 2.05 -16.60 5.93
C GLU A 3 1.74 -15.57 4.84
N PRO A 4 2.69 -14.71 4.44
CA PRO A 4 2.51 -13.79 3.33
C PRO A 4 2.08 -14.54 2.06
N ILE A 5 1.09 -13.99 1.37
CA ILE A 5 0.52 -14.57 0.15
C ILE A 5 1.33 -14.14 -1.07
N LEU A 6 1.98 -12.96 -1.02
CA LEU A 6 2.83 -12.42 -2.09
C LEU A 6 4.27 -12.21 -1.59
N GLY A 7 5.28 -12.22 -2.47
CA GLY A 7 6.71 -12.40 -2.18
C GLY A 7 7.52 -12.65 -3.45
N THR A 8 8.86 -12.67 -3.35
CA THR A 8 9.78 -12.68 -4.52
C THR A 8 9.70 -13.92 -5.40
N THR A 9 9.09 -15.00 -4.90
CA THR A 9 8.91 -16.29 -5.59
C THR A 9 7.56 -16.91 -5.25
N VAL A 10 6.52 -16.12 -4.96
CA VAL A 10 5.20 -16.71 -4.73
C VAL A 10 4.81 -17.51 -5.95
N ALA A 11 4.39 -18.74 -5.70
CA ALA A 11 3.81 -19.68 -6.63
C ALA A 11 3.17 -18.98 -7.85
N GLY A 12 3.96 -18.75 -8.90
CA GLY A 12 3.50 -18.38 -10.23
C GLY A 12 3.76 -16.96 -10.75
N ILE A 13 4.30 -16.00 -10.00
CA ILE A 13 4.59 -14.65 -10.56
C ILE A 13 6.12 -14.39 -10.59
N PRO A 14 6.75 -14.41 -11.78
CA PRO A 14 8.14 -14.02 -11.99
C PRO A 14 8.48 -12.64 -11.40
N LYS A 15 9.72 -12.45 -10.93
CA LYS A 15 10.20 -11.16 -10.40
C LYS A 15 10.05 -10.00 -11.40
N GLU A 16 10.26 -10.30 -12.68
CA GLU A 16 10.06 -9.41 -13.82
C GLU A 16 8.59 -9.02 -14.05
N ASP A 17 7.63 -9.86 -13.65
CA ASP A 17 6.20 -9.59 -13.75
C ASP A 17 5.66 -8.75 -12.58
N ILE A 18 6.39 -8.67 -11.45
CA ILE A 18 6.01 -7.83 -10.31
C ILE A 18 6.43 -6.38 -10.54
N GLN A 19 7.56 -6.17 -11.22
CA GLN A 19 7.96 -4.84 -11.66
C GLN A 19 6.92 -4.32 -12.67
N THR A 20 6.58 -3.02 -12.60
CA THR A 20 5.41 -2.33 -13.23
C THR A 20 4.07 -2.38 -12.49
N ARG A 21 3.92 -3.14 -11.39
CA ARG A 21 2.59 -3.30 -10.77
C ARG A 21 2.23 -2.23 -9.75
N LEU A 22 0.93 -2.05 -9.59
CA LEU A 22 0.31 -1.44 -8.42
C LEU A 22 -0.28 -2.58 -7.59
N ILE A 23 0.15 -2.70 -6.33
CA ILE A 23 -0.40 -3.67 -5.38
C ILE A 23 -1.11 -2.88 -4.29
N THR A 24 -2.40 -3.13 -4.11
CA THR A 24 -3.18 -2.56 -3.02
C THR A 24 -3.43 -3.63 -1.98
N CYS A 25 -2.85 -3.44 -0.80
CA CYS A 25 -3.02 -4.28 0.39
C CYS A 25 -4.21 -3.76 1.19
N ILE A 26 -5.10 -4.67 1.56
CA ILE A 26 -6.38 -4.36 2.24
C ILE A 26 -6.51 -5.18 3.53
N GLY A 27 -5.83 -6.33 3.60
CA GLY A 27 -6.06 -7.31 4.65
C GLY A 27 -5.19 -7.14 5.91
N ALA A 28 -4.18 -6.28 5.89
CA ALA A 28 -3.30 -6.04 7.04
C ALA A 28 -3.98 -5.10 8.07
N ASP A 29 -4.51 -5.68 9.14
CA ASP A 29 -5.33 -5.00 10.15
C ASP A 29 -4.87 -5.24 11.60
N ALA A 30 -3.80 -6.02 11.79
CA ALA A 30 -3.33 -6.46 13.10
C ALA A 30 -1.80 -6.56 13.14
N PRO A 31 -1.17 -6.24 14.29
CA PRO A 31 0.28 -6.36 14.44
C PRO A 31 0.80 -7.74 14.03
N GLY A 32 1.82 -7.77 13.18
CA GLY A 32 2.44 -9.00 12.69
C GLY A 32 1.65 -9.74 11.60
N LYS A 33 0.48 -9.25 11.17
CA LYS A 33 -0.26 -9.79 10.02
C LYS A 33 0.15 -9.03 8.76
N GLN A 34 0.65 -9.75 7.76
CA GLN A 34 1.12 -9.21 6.48
C GLN A 34 0.65 -10.11 5.33
N GLU A 35 0.27 -9.50 4.23
CA GLU A 35 -0.09 -10.12 2.95
C GLU A 35 1.14 -10.23 2.03
N LEU A 36 2.08 -9.27 2.13
CA LEU A 36 3.30 -9.21 1.34
C LEU A 36 4.52 -9.65 2.15
N HIS A 37 5.44 -10.35 1.48
CA HIS A 37 6.74 -10.67 2.00
C HIS A 37 7.55 -9.38 2.14
N GLU A 38 8.30 -9.26 3.24
CA GLU A 38 9.02 -8.05 3.61
C GLU A 38 9.96 -7.55 2.52
N SER A 39 10.65 -8.44 1.81
CA SER A 39 11.57 -8.06 0.72
C SER A 39 10.87 -7.30 -0.41
N LEU A 40 9.59 -7.57 -0.69
CA LEU A 40 8.86 -6.78 -1.69
C LEU A 40 8.72 -5.32 -1.25
N VAL A 41 8.42 -5.10 0.02
CA VAL A 41 8.20 -3.77 0.60
C VAL A 41 9.52 -3.04 0.82
N LEU A 42 10.53 -3.74 1.36
CA LEU A 42 11.78 -3.14 1.82
C LEU A 42 12.84 -3.01 0.71
N GLU A 43 12.85 -3.92 -0.27
CA GLU A 43 13.94 -4.00 -1.25
C GLU A 43 13.49 -3.71 -2.69
N HIS A 44 12.20 -3.88 -3.00
CA HIS A 44 11.72 -3.83 -4.39
C HIS A 44 10.73 -2.70 -4.68
N ALA A 45 9.98 -2.25 -3.68
CA ALA A 45 9.01 -1.18 -3.86
C ALA A 45 9.71 0.15 -4.20
N ASN A 46 9.22 0.81 -5.24
CA ASN A 46 9.70 2.13 -5.63
C ASN A 46 8.90 3.25 -4.96
N LEU A 47 7.65 2.97 -4.59
CA LEU A 47 6.78 3.91 -3.91
C LEU A 47 5.90 3.16 -2.92
N LEU A 48 5.90 3.63 -1.67
CA LEU A 48 5.05 3.16 -0.59
C LEU A 48 4.02 4.25 -0.29
N VAL A 49 2.74 3.90 -0.33
CA VAL A 49 1.62 4.82 -0.04
C VAL A 49 0.73 4.23 1.04
N ALA A 50 0.32 5.03 2.02
CA ALA A 50 -0.61 4.57 3.05
C ALA A 50 -1.74 5.58 3.30
N ASP A 51 -2.93 5.08 3.63
CA ASP A 51 -4.06 5.92 4.05
C ASP A 51 -3.84 6.52 5.46
N SER A 52 -3.19 5.79 6.36
CA SER A 52 -2.78 6.26 7.69
C SER A 52 -1.35 5.85 8.03
N LEU A 53 -0.47 6.85 8.19
CA LEU A 53 0.93 6.64 8.57
C LEU A 53 1.09 6.03 9.97
N GLU A 54 0.17 6.32 10.87
CA GLU A 54 0.19 5.76 12.22
C GLU A 54 -0.24 4.29 12.16
N GLN A 55 -1.38 3.99 11.55
CA GLN A 55 -1.90 2.61 11.52
C GLN A 55 -1.00 1.67 10.72
N THR A 56 -0.50 2.11 9.56
CA THR A 56 0.38 1.28 8.73
C THR A 56 1.65 0.85 9.49
N ARG A 57 2.22 1.76 10.31
CA ARG A 57 3.41 1.48 11.13
C ARG A 57 3.13 0.58 12.33
N HIS A 58 1.90 0.55 12.83
CA HIS A 58 1.54 -0.25 13.99
C HIS A 58 0.99 -1.63 13.63
N ARG A 59 0.23 -1.75 12.53
CA ARG A 59 -0.56 -2.96 12.23
C ARG A 59 -0.83 -3.20 10.74
N GLY A 60 -0.30 -2.36 9.85
CA GLY A 60 -0.46 -2.51 8.41
C GLY A 60 0.78 -3.13 7.77
N GLU A 61 0.89 -3.00 6.45
CA GLU A 61 1.99 -3.60 5.71
C GLU A 61 3.35 -2.95 5.92
N PHE A 62 3.35 -1.68 6.34
CA PHE A 62 4.59 -0.95 6.56
C PHE A 62 5.05 -0.98 8.02
N GLN A 63 4.52 -1.88 8.84
CA GLN A 63 4.89 -2.01 10.26
C GLN A 63 6.36 -2.36 10.49
N LYS A 64 7.05 -2.90 9.47
CA LYS A 64 8.50 -3.21 9.49
C LYS A 64 9.34 -2.22 8.69
N VAL A 65 8.71 -1.24 8.03
CA VAL A 65 9.43 -0.23 7.24
C VAL A 65 10.17 0.72 8.20
N PRO A 66 11.50 0.87 8.07
CA PRO A 66 12.27 1.78 8.90
C PRO A 66 11.74 3.21 8.81
N THR A 67 11.82 3.97 9.90
CA THR A 67 11.39 5.38 9.91
C THR A 67 12.20 6.27 8.97
N THR A 68 13.39 5.83 8.55
CA THR A 68 14.21 6.47 7.52
C THR A 68 13.62 6.34 6.12
N ASN A 69 12.78 5.33 5.88
CA ASN A 69 12.15 5.11 4.60
C ASN A 69 10.87 5.94 4.51
N ARG A 70 10.70 6.63 3.38
CA ARG A 70 9.55 7.49 3.15
C ARG A 70 8.33 6.65 2.77
N ILE A 71 7.28 6.79 3.57
CA ILE A 71 5.91 6.37 3.23
C ILE A 71 5.13 7.63 2.88
N VAL A 72 4.49 7.64 1.72
CA VAL A 72 3.72 8.79 1.25
C VAL A 72 2.27 8.67 1.74
N PRO A 73 1.69 9.70 2.37
CA PRO A 73 0.26 9.72 2.67
C PRO A 73 -0.59 9.66 1.39
N LEU A 74 -1.69 8.91 1.40
CA LEU A 74 -2.58 8.76 0.25
C LEU A 74 -3.05 10.11 -0.30
N GLY A 75 -3.44 11.05 0.58
CA GLY A 75 -3.83 12.41 0.17
C GLY A 75 -2.73 13.14 -0.61
N GLN A 76 -1.49 13.08 -0.13
CA GLN A 76 -0.35 13.66 -0.86
C GLN A 76 -0.15 12.98 -2.22
N SER A 77 -0.33 11.66 -2.31
CA SER A 77 -0.19 10.95 -3.59
C SER A 77 -1.24 11.33 -4.63
N ILE A 78 -2.40 11.81 -4.20
CA ILE A 78 -3.47 12.30 -5.09
C ILE A 78 -3.11 13.69 -5.64
N GLU A 79 -2.59 14.57 -4.78
CA GLU A 79 -2.24 15.95 -5.14
C GLU A 79 -0.95 16.07 -5.96
N ASP A 80 0.05 15.27 -5.62
CA ASP A 80 1.36 15.31 -6.27
C ASP A 80 1.39 14.41 -7.52
N THR A 81 1.12 15.02 -8.66
CA THR A 81 1.08 14.33 -9.97
C THR A 81 2.43 13.72 -10.37
N SER A 82 3.54 14.15 -9.77
CA SER A 82 4.85 13.53 -10.00
C SER A 82 4.94 12.10 -9.47
N LEU A 83 4.06 11.73 -8.53
CA LEU A 83 3.98 10.39 -7.98
C LEU A 83 3.15 9.44 -8.85
N HIS A 84 2.30 9.96 -9.73
CA HIS A 84 1.40 9.18 -10.59
C HIS A 84 2.17 8.37 -11.63
N ARG A 85 1.59 7.26 -12.10
CA ARG A 85 2.23 6.41 -13.12
C ARG A 85 2.39 7.18 -14.44
N SER A 86 3.62 7.32 -14.92
CA SER A 86 3.94 8.19 -16.06
C SER A 86 4.04 7.43 -17.39
N GLY A 87 2.94 6.79 -17.80
CA GLY A 87 2.83 6.07 -19.07
C GLY A 87 3.37 4.63 -19.07
N MET A 88 3.41 4.00 -20.25
CA MET A 88 3.66 2.56 -20.41
C MET A 88 5.09 2.11 -20.04
N ASN A 89 6.06 3.04 -20.00
CA ASN A 89 7.46 2.74 -19.67
C ASN A 89 7.77 2.87 -18.18
N ASP A 90 6.78 3.27 -17.35
CA ASP A 90 6.97 3.35 -15.91
C ASP A 90 6.99 1.95 -15.30
N GLN A 91 8.19 1.50 -14.91
CA GLN A 91 8.44 0.17 -14.35
C GLN A 91 8.31 0.12 -12.82
N ARG A 92 7.85 1.21 -12.17
CA ARG A 92 7.75 1.26 -10.72
C ARG A 92 6.79 0.20 -10.17
N LEU A 93 7.24 -0.52 -9.15
CA LEU A 93 6.39 -1.23 -8.20
C LEU A 93 5.86 -0.23 -7.17
N ILE A 94 4.55 -0.05 -7.14
CA ILE A 94 3.86 0.82 -6.20
C ILE A 94 3.07 -0.07 -5.25
N ILE A 95 3.30 0.08 -3.95
CA ILE A 95 2.56 -0.65 -2.91
C ILE A 95 1.72 0.37 -2.14
N VAL A 96 0.42 0.12 -2.08
CA VAL A 96 -0.54 0.92 -1.32
C VAL A 96 -1.03 0.07 -0.16
N ASP A 97 -0.80 0.53 1.05
CA ASP A 97 -1.35 -0.07 2.26
C ASP A 97 -2.60 0.70 2.70
N SER A 98 -3.74 0.02 2.71
CA SER A 98 -5.02 0.61 3.07
C SER A 98 -5.61 -0.16 4.24
N SER A 99 -5.43 0.37 5.44
CA SER A 99 -5.95 -0.24 6.67
C SER A 99 -7.42 0.09 6.94
N GLY A 100 -8.00 1.02 6.17
CA GLY A 100 -9.36 1.52 6.38
C GLY A 100 -9.38 2.55 7.52
N VAL A 101 -9.63 3.81 7.16
CA VAL A 101 -9.69 4.92 8.14
C VAL A 101 -11.11 5.43 8.28
N SER A 102 -11.50 5.81 9.50
CA SER A 102 -12.85 6.31 9.80
C SER A 102 -13.26 7.53 8.97
N LEU A 103 -12.29 8.31 8.48
CA LEU A 103 -12.56 9.42 7.57
C LEU A 103 -13.23 8.97 6.26
N GLN A 104 -12.84 7.80 5.73
CA GLN A 104 -13.45 7.23 4.53
C GLN A 104 -14.93 6.90 4.80
N ASP A 105 -15.24 6.30 5.94
CA ASP A 105 -16.62 5.99 6.35
C ASP A 105 -17.47 7.26 6.51
N CYS A 106 -16.93 8.29 7.17
CA CYS A 106 -17.60 9.58 7.32
C CYS A 106 -17.91 10.23 5.97
N ALA A 107 -16.98 10.16 5.01
CA ALA A 107 -17.18 10.70 3.67
C ALA A 107 -18.31 9.95 2.93
N ILE A 108 -18.35 8.62 3.00
CA ILE A 108 -19.45 7.82 2.43
C ILE A 108 -20.78 8.18 3.11
N ALA A 109 -20.82 8.26 4.44
CA ALA A 109 -22.03 8.59 5.18
C ALA A 109 -22.59 9.97 4.80
N GLN A 110 -21.72 10.98 4.63
CA GLN A 110 -22.12 12.30 4.15
C GLN A 110 -22.69 12.25 2.73
N MET A 111 -22.02 11.55 1.81
CA MET A 111 -22.52 11.41 0.43
C MET A 111 -23.88 10.71 0.37
N VAL A 112 -24.12 9.72 1.23
CA VAL A 112 -25.44 9.09 1.35
C VAL A 112 -26.47 10.09 1.87
N LEU A 113 -26.16 10.84 2.93
CA LEU A 113 -27.06 11.85 3.49
C LEU A 113 -27.43 12.93 2.46
N ASP A 114 -26.45 13.41 1.69
CA ASP A 114 -26.65 14.43 0.64
C ASP A 114 -27.47 13.92 -0.54
N SER A 115 -27.62 12.60 -0.68
CA SER A 115 -28.39 11.95 -1.75
C SER A 115 -29.86 11.68 -1.40
N LEU A 116 -30.26 11.91 -0.15
CA LEU A 116 -31.65 11.75 0.34
C LEU A 116 -32.46 13.02 0.14
#